data_AF-A0A1V8V3K4-F1
#
_entry.id   AF-A0A1V8V3K4-F1
#
_cell.length_a   1.000
_cell.length_b   1.000
_cell.length_c   1.000
_cell.angle_alpha   90.00
_cell.angle_beta   90.00
_cell.angle_gamma   90.00
#
_symmetry.space_group_name_H-M   'P 1'
#
loop_
_entity.id
_entity.type
_entity.pdbx_description
1 polymer ?
#
loop_
_entity_poly.entity_id
_entity_poly.type
_entity_poly.pdbx_seq_one_letter_code
_entity_poly.pdbx_strand_id
1 'polypeptide(L)'
;MGRQQHLERLVYGRSAFEDLRPEDLAQFLDRTGNQQDLNAQQYDAKGRPTNPRSEQFDTDLRRAQNEVLALVGAIERRNAAEAESAELRANVRHNALEGMIKREDACGEELYSRARVCSGLISWGSNVLLARALVGLYSPETTFWLILTTELTLRPGAAWNATILRFVLSYTIASMQRSVHDVIMRMMRPLMGRVHGFLDAGKSHEHHAITRPFAHALGPALDIAVGLLLIPLSTYGCAVVLGLAPAYFAQPLPTWRALSSFSGNVYKTSFASLTRFYASPAIPLLCLTAFERYGSVVPRGAFGTSITDGPYRHAHFTAFGSSTYAKYFGRALWPRPAATDERRSSRRVTQLALLSFTWFGQQLCSILDKLVMLPVEALFLHRSAVMYINSGLPLSAAGLAFAARQSTSRLVGWHNYRSYLSAVGLAFATKVIFQGVVFGAVWVVVRWQGMRIYGWKIAGNQCAVTTIGDHSPAQSNARDAGLMSAEEAMLEVQDTSDEA
;
A
#
# COMPACT_ATOMS: atom_id res chain seq x y z
N MET A 1 -58.02 -11.19 22.81
CA MET A 1 -58.94 -10.08 23.07
C MET A 1 -59.47 -10.00 24.52
N GLY A 2 -58.94 -10.72 25.52
CA GLY A 2 -59.49 -10.69 26.90
C GLY A 2 -58.79 -9.81 27.94
N ARG A 3 -57.63 -9.21 27.63
CA ARG A 3 -56.77 -8.58 28.66
C ARG A 3 -57.15 -7.15 29.02
N GLN A 4 -57.72 -6.39 28.09
CA GLN A 4 -58.15 -5.00 28.36
C GLN A 4 -59.38 -4.93 29.26
N GLN A 5 -60.35 -5.82 29.09
CA GLN A 5 -61.52 -5.93 29.97
C GLN A 5 -61.12 -6.24 31.42
N HIS A 6 -60.07 -7.05 31.60
CA HIS A 6 -59.54 -7.36 32.93
C HIS A 6 -58.85 -6.15 33.57
N LEU A 7 -58.10 -5.37 32.80
CA LEU A 7 -57.40 -4.18 33.27
C LEU A 7 -58.37 -3.02 33.59
N GLU A 8 -59.40 -2.80 32.78
CA GLU A 8 -60.41 -1.77 33.05
C GLU A 8 -61.20 -2.08 34.33
N ARG A 9 -61.58 -3.36 34.55
CA ARG A 9 -62.26 -3.77 35.79
C ARG A 9 -61.41 -3.51 37.04
N LEU A 10 -60.10 -3.75 36.94
CA LEU A 10 -59.12 -3.47 38.00
C LEU A 10 -58.98 -1.97 38.28
N VAL A 11 -59.01 -1.13 37.24
CA VAL A 11 -58.93 0.33 37.38
C VAL A 11 -60.21 0.92 38.01
N TYR A 12 -61.38 0.34 37.73
CA TYR A 12 -62.66 0.75 38.32
C TYR A 12 -63.00 0.05 39.65
N GLY A 13 -62.09 -0.76 40.21
CA GLY A 13 -62.26 -1.41 41.51
C GLY A 13 -63.32 -2.52 41.57
N ARG A 14 -63.72 -3.08 40.41
CA ARG A 14 -64.74 -4.15 40.33
C ARG A 14 -64.13 -5.54 40.26
N SER A 15 -64.85 -6.55 40.76
CA SER A 15 -64.42 -7.95 40.80
C SER A 15 -64.22 -8.52 39.39
N ALA A 16 -63.17 -9.33 39.21
CA ALA A 16 -62.85 -9.96 37.92
C ALA A 16 -63.92 -10.93 37.42
N PHE A 17 -64.82 -11.40 38.30
CA PHE A 17 -65.80 -12.47 38.04
C PHE A 17 -67.25 -11.96 38.00
N GLU A 18 -67.48 -10.66 37.99
CA GLU A 18 -68.84 -10.11 37.90
C GLU A 18 -69.35 -10.20 36.45
N ASP A 19 -70.51 -10.84 36.25
CA ASP A 19 -71.13 -11.01 34.94
C ASP A 19 -71.61 -9.65 34.41
N LEU A 20 -71.20 -9.33 33.18
CA LEU A 20 -71.57 -8.07 32.54
C LEU A 20 -73.08 -8.04 32.28
N ARG A 21 -73.71 -6.91 32.62
CA ARG A 21 -75.08 -6.66 32.19
C ARG A 21 -75.11 -6.59 30.65
N PRO A 22 -76.14 -7.14 30.00
CA PRO A 22 -76.23 -7.20 28.53
C PRO A 22 -76.18 -5.81 27.86
N GLU A 23 -76.56 -4.77 28.61
CA GLU A 23 -76.55 -3.37 28.19
C GLU A 23 -75.13 -2.82 28.00
N ASP A 24 -74.21 -3.18 28.91
CA ASP A 24 -72.79 -2.79 28.84
C ASP A 24 -72.04 -3.56 27.74
N LEU A 25 -72.47 -4.81 27.48
CA LEU A 25 -71.89 -5.63 26.40
C LEU A 25 -72.23 -5.06 25.02
N ALA A 26 -73.46 -4.57 24.84
CA ALA A 26 -73.90 -3.92 23.60
C ALA A 26 -73.13 -2.61 23.36
N GLN A 27 -72.95 -1.78 24.39
CA GLN A 27 -72.21 -0.52 24.28
C GLN A 27 -70.71 -0.73 24.00
N PHE A 28 -70.14 -1.84 24.50
CA PHE A 28 -68.75 -2.22 24.22
C PHE A 28 -68.57 -2.72 22.78
N LEU A 29 -69.48 -3.57 22.28
CA LEU A 29 -69.46 -4.06 20.91
C LEU A 29 -69.56 -2.91 19.90
N ASP A 30 -70.37 -1.89 20.21
CA ASP A 30 -70.55 -0.70 19.37
C ASP A 30 -69.29 0.20 19.34
N ARG A 31 -68.55 0.31 20.46
CA ARG A 31 -67.23 1.00 20.50
C ARG A 31 -66.13 0.26 19.76
N THR A 32 -66.12 -1.07 19.79
CA THR A 32 -65.13 -1.87 19.06
C THR A 32 -65.39 -1.97 17.56
N GLY A 33 -66.63 -1.77 17.11
CA GLY A 33 -67.00 -1.80 15.69
C GLY A 33 -66.37 -0.67 14.86
N ASN A 34 -66.25 0.53 15.44
CA ASN A 34 -65.70 1.71 14.76
C ASN A 34 -64.17 1.88 14.87
N GLN A 35 -63.45 0.92 15.48
CA GLN A 35 -61.98 0.96 15.65
C GLN A 35 -61.23 -0.08 14.78
N GLN A 36 -61.86 -0.62 13.74
CA GLN A 36 -61.23 -1.64 12.89
C GLN A 36 -60.05 -1.10 12.05
N ASP A 37 -59.96 0.21 11.80
CA ASP A 37 -58.85 0.79 11.04
C ASP A 37 -57.61 1.17 11.88
N LEU A 38 -57.65 1.05 13.22
CA LEU A 38 -56.52 1.39 14.11
C LEU A 38 -55.79 0.17 14.70
N ASN A 39 -56.21 -1.05 14.35
CA ASN A 39 -55.68 -2.31 14.91
C ASN A 39 -54.81 -3.11 13.94
N ALA A 40 -54.29 -2.50 12.87
CA ALA A 40 -53.25 -3.13 12.08
C ALA A 40 -51.98 -3.23 12.94
N GLN A 41 -51.62 -4.44 13.38
CA GLN A 41 -50.34 -4.70 14.05
C GLN A 41 -49.21 -4.24 13.14
N GLN A 42 -48.52 -3.18 13.53
CA GLN A 42 -47.35 -2.68 12.82
C GLN A 42 -46.17 -3.56 13.19
N TYR A 43 -45.34 -3.89 12.20
CA TYR A 43 -44.12 -4.67 12.40
C TYR A 43 -42.91 -3.85 11.97
N ASP A 44 -41.84 -3.88 12.76
CA ASP A 44 -40.54 -3.30 12.39
C ASP A 44 -39.96 -3.97 11.13
N ALA A 45 -38.94 -3.37 10.50
CA ALA A 45 -38.21 -3.90 9.34
C ALA A 45 -37.62 -5.32 9.57
N LYS A 46 -37.57 -5.77 10.83
CA LYS A 46 -37.16 -7.13 11.26
C LYS A 46 -38.33 -8.08 11.55
N GLY A 47 -39.57 -7.67 11.26
CA GLY A 47 -40.79 -8.48 11.45
C GLY A 47 -41.25 -8.62 12.90
N ARG A 48 -40.89 -7.69 13.80
CA ARG A 48 -41.31 -7.72 15.21
C ARG A 48 -42.52 -6.80 15.42
N PRO A 49 -43.57 -7.21 16.15
CA PRO A 49 -44.73 -6.37 16.38
C PRO A 49 -44.33 -5.16 17.24
N THR A 50 -44.59 -3.96 16.73
CA THR A 50 -44.28 -2.67 17.37
C THR A 50 -45.58 -1.92 17.60
N ASN A 51 -45.80 -1.45 18.83
CA ASN A 51 -46.92 -0.57 19.13
C ASN A 51 -46.38 0.87 19.25
N PRO A 52 -46.58 1.73 18.23
CA PRO A 52 -46.05 3.09 18.24
C PRO A 52 -46.58 3.90 19.43
N ARG A 53 -47.78 3.60 19.90
CA ARG A 53 -48.40 4.28 21.04
C ARG A 53 -47.75 3.88 22.37
N SER A 54 -47.33 2.62 22.50
CA SER A 54 -46.58 2.16 23.67
C SER A 54 -45.17 2.75 23.68
N GLU A 55 -44.51 2.84 22.53
CA GLU A 55 -43.20 3.50 22.43
C GLU A 55 -43.30 4.99 22.76
N GLN A 56 -44.32 5.69 22.25
CA GLN A 56 -44.59 7.10 22.60
C GLN A 56 -44.80 7.27 24.10
N PHE A 57 -45.62 6.41 24.71
CA PHE A 57 -45.85 6.45 26.16
C PHE A 57 -44.58 6.16 26.97
N ASP A 58 -43.78 5.18 26.56
CA ASP A 58 -42.49 4.88 27.20
C ASP A 58 -41.51 6.03 27.03
N THR A 59 -41.51 6.73 25.89
CA THR A 59 -40.68 7.93 25.69
C THR A 59 -41.14 9.08 26.56
N ASP A 60 -42.46 9.28 26.71
CA ASP A 60 -43.03 10.33 27.56
C ASP A 60 -42.78 10.04 29.05
N LEU A 61 -42.87 8.77 29.46
CA LEU A 61 -42.57 8.36 30.83
C LEU A 61 -41.10 8.57 31.17
N ARG A 62 -40.17 8.19 30.26
CA ARG A 62 -38.74 8.46 30.43
C ARG A 62 -38.45 9.96 30.45
N ARG A 63 -39.15 10.74 29.63
CA ARG A 63 -39.04 12.21 29.60
C ARG A 63 -39.49 12.81 30.92
N ALA A 64 -40.66 12.42 31.43
CA ALA A 64 -41.18 12.87 32.71
C ALA A 64 -40.27 12.47 33.88
N GLN A 65 -39.75 11.24 33.89
CA GLN A 65 -38.79 10.79 34.90
C GLN A 65 -37.50 11.62 34.87
N ASN A 66 -36.95 11.88 33.68
CA ASN A 66 -35.79 12.75 33.52
C ASN A 66 -36.08 14.20 33.94
N GLU A 67 -37.30 14.70 33.70
CA GLU A 67 -37.73 16.03 34.14
C GLU A 67 -37.84 16.13 35.66
N VAL A 68 -38.36 15.10 36.34
CA VAL A 68 -38.41 15.03 37.80
C VAL A 68 -37.01 14.92 38.39
N LEU A 69 -36.15 14.04 37.85
CA LEU A 69 -34.76 13.91 38.29
C LEU A 69 -33.96 15.21 38.06
N ALA A 70 -34.30 15.97 37.02
CA ALA A 70 -33.75 17.29 36.78
C ALA A 70 -34.22 18.33 37.78
N LEU A 71 -35.51 18.34 38.11
CA LEU A 71 -36.09 19.26 39.11
C LEU A 71 -35.50 19.04 40.51
N VAL A 72 -35.24 17.77 40.87
CA VAL A 72 -34.63 17.37 42.14
C VAL A 72 -33.13 17.71 42.21
N GLY A 73 -32.52 18.15 41.10
CA GLY A 73 -31.09 18.46 41.03
C GLY A 73 -30.18 17.23 41.03
N ALA A 74 -30.76 16.01 40.95
CA ALA A 74 -30.01 14.77 40.81
C ALA A 74 -29.41 14.61 39.41
N ILE A 75 -29.99 15.28 38.41
CA ILE A 75 -29.46 15.43 37.06
C ILE A 75 -29.44 16.93 36.76
N GLU A 76 -28.27 17.55 36.67
CA GLU A 76 -28.22 18.91 36.14
C GLU A 76 -28.78 18.90 34.71
N ARG A 77 -29.82 19.70 34.45
CA ARG A 77 -30.24 20.01 33.08
C ARG A 77 -29.04 20.67 32.43
N ARG A 78 -28.29 19.87 31.67
CA ARG A 78 -27.27 20.40 30.76
C ARG A 78 -27.98 21.43 29.91
N ASN A 79 -27.71 22.70 30.18
CA ASN A 79 -28.40 23.80 29.53
C ASN A 79 -28.30 23.57 28.02
N ALA A 80 -29.35 23.83 27.24
CA ALA A 80 -29.30 23.62 25.79
C ALA A 80 -28.07 24.34 25.18
N ALA A 81 -27.71 25.51 25.74
CA ALA A 81 -26.48 26.25 25.44
C ALA A 81 -25.16 25.52 25.81
N GLU A 82 -25.13 24.74 26.90
CA GLU A 82 -23.98 23.91 27.27
C GLU A 82 -23.85 22.65 26.42
N ALA A 83 -24.97 22.08 25.99
CA ALA A 83 -24.99 20.98 25.03
C ALA A 83 -24.49 21.47 23.66
N GLU A 84 -25.01 22.59 23.18
CA GLU A 84 -24.59 23.21 21.91
C GLU A 84 -23.11 23.64 21.94
N SER A 85 -22.65 24.28 23.03
CA SER A 85 -21.23 24.64 23.17
C SER A 85 -20.31 23.42 23.29
N ALA A 86 -20.78 22.32 23.88
CA ALA A 86 -20.02 21.08 23.93
C ALA A 86 -19.96 20.37 22.57
N GLU A 87 -21.06 20.41 21.80
CA GLU A 87 -21.10 19.92 20.43
C GLU A 87 -20.19 20.74 19.52
N LEU A 88 -20.22 22.07 19.64
CA LEU A 88 -19.30 22.96 18.92
C LEU A 88 -17.84 22.63 19.27
N ARG A 89 -17.51 22.45 20.56
CA ARG A 89 -16.17 22.03 20.99
C ARG A 89 -15.79 20.65 20.45
N ALA A 90 -16.72 19.71 20.42
CA ALA A 90 -16.49 18.37 19.87
C ALA A 90 -16.23 18.43 18.35
N ASN A 91 -17.00 19.23 17.62
CA ASN A 91 -16.85 19.46 16.18
C ASN A 91 -15.53 20.16 15.85
N VAL A 92 -15.14 21.18 16.62
CA VAL A 92 -13.83 21.85 16.47
C VAL A 92 -12.69 20.87 16.71
N ARG A 93 -12.78 20.03 17.76
CA ARG A 93 -11.79 18.98 18.03
C ARG A 93 -11.74 17.94 16.92
N HIS A 94 -12.89 17.52 16.40
CA HIS A 94 -12.99 16.56 15.31
C HIS A 94 -12.34 17.11 14.04
N ASN A 95 -12.67 18.34 13.65
CA ASN A 95 -12.10 19.00 12.48
C ASN A 95 -10.58 19.22 12.62
N ALA A 96 -10.11 19.60 13.81
CA ALA A 96 -8.68 19.72 14.10
C ALA A 96 -7.95 18.36 14.02
N LEU A 97 -8.59 17.30 14.54
CA LEU A 97 -8.09 15.94 14.47
C LEU A 97 -7.99 15.46 13.02
N GLU A 98 -9.05 15.64 12.22
CA GLU A 98 -9.09 15.26 10.81
C GLU A 98 -8.05 16.03 10.00
N GLY A 99 -7.93 17.35 10.21
CA GLY A 99 -6.92 18.19 9.57
C GLY A 99 -5.50 17.71 9.86
N MET A 100 -5.22 17.27 11.08
CA MET A 100 -3.94 16.69 11.44
C MET A 100 -3.71 15.31 10.80
N ILE A 101 -4.72 14.42 10.73
CA ILE A 101 -4.61 13.13 10.01
C ILE A 101 -4.19 13.38 8.56
N LYS A 102 -4.89 14.31 7.89
CA LYS A 102 -4.61 14.63 6.49
C LYS A 102 -3.18 15.14 6.31
N ARG A 103 -2.66 15.93 7.24
CA ARG A 103 -1.26 16.40 7.21
C ARG A 103 -0.26 15.28 7.48
N GLU A 104 -0.54 14.39 8.43
CA GLU A 104 0.30 13.21 8.70
C GLU A 104 0.35 12.28 7.49
N ASP A 105 -0.80 12.02 6.85
CA ASP A 105 -0.88 11.17 5.67
C ASP A 105 -0.15 11.78 4.48
N ALA A 106 -0.36 13.08 4.20
CA ALA A 106 0.36 13.79 3.14
C ALA A 106 1.89 13.77 3.36
N CYS A 107 2.34 13.95 4.61
CA CYS A 107 3.76 13.86 4.95
C CYS A 107 4.30 12.43 4.77
N GLY A 108 3.52 11.40 5.14
CA GLY A 108 3.83 10.00 4.89
C GLY A 108 4.01 9.69 3.40
N GLU A 109 3.11 10.17 2.54
CA GLU A 109 3.20 10.01 1.09
C GLU A 109 4.42 10.71 0.50
N GLU A 110 4.69 11.95 0.92
CA GLU A 110 5.85 12.71 0.47
C GLU A 110 7.16 12.00 0.88
N LEU A 111 7.27 11.59 2.14
CA LEU A 111 8.45 10.90 2.64
C LEU A 111 8.65 9.54 1.94
N TYR A 112 7.58 8.80 1.67
CA TYR A 112 7.63 7.56 0.88
C TYR A 112 8.21 7.81 -0.51
N SER A 113 7.75 8.87 -1.20
CA SER A 113 8.23 9.20 -2.54
C SER A 113 9.74 9.54 -2.55
N ARG A 114 10.20 10.32 -1.56
CA ARG A 114 11.60 10.69 -1.39
C ARG A 114 12.46 9.48 -1.04
N ALA A 115 11.99 8.64 -0.11
CA ALA A 115 12.64 7.39 0.26
C ALA A 115 12.80 6.46 -0.94
N ARG A 116 11.78 6.36 -1.80
CA ARG A 116 11.81 5.58 -3.05
C ARG A 116 12.92 6.03 -3.99
N VAL A 117 13.06 7.33 -4.22
CA VAL A 117 14.11 7.89 -5.07
C VAL A 117 15.50 7.65 -4.46
N CYS A 118 15.65 7.95 -3.16
CA CYS A 118 16.92 7.74 -2.45
C CYS A 118 17.33 6.26 -2.44
N SER A 119 16.39 5.35 -2.21
CA SER A 119 16.64 3.91 -2.26
C SER A 119 17.06 3.46 -3.65
N GLY A 120 16.45 4.00 -4.71
CA GLY A 120 16.85 3.72 -6.09
C GLY A 120 18.29 4.16 -6.37
N LEU A 121 18.66 5.36 -5.91
CA LEU A 121 20.01 5.92 -6.04
C LEU A 121 21.06 5.09 -5.28
N ILE A 122 20.79 4.76 -4.02
CA ILE A 122 21.73 4.02 -3.15
C ILE A 122 21.87 2.57 -3.61
N SER A 123 20.75 1.90 -3.94
CA SER A 123 20.79 0.51 -4.38
C SER A 123 21.37 0.33 -5.78
N TRP A 124 21.44 1.39 -6.60
CA TRP A 124 21.94 1.30 -7.97
C TRP A 124 23.34 0.70 -8.05
N GLY A 125 24.30 1.23 -7.28
CA GLY A 125 25.68 0.73 -7.30
C GLY A 125 25.75 -0.76 -6.98
N SER A 126 24.98 -1.19 -5.96
CA SER A 126 24.89 -2.61 -5.59
C SER A 126 24.21 -3.48 -6.65
N ASN A 127 23.20 -2.96 -7.37
CA ASN A 127 22.54 -3.67 -8.46
C ASN A 127 23.46 -3.80 -9.69
N VAL A 128 24.25 -2.76 -10.01
CA VAL A 128 25.25 -2.84 -11.09
C VAL A 128 26.35 -3.82 -10.73
N LEU A 129 26.89 -3.75 -9.51
CA LEU A 129 27.89 -4.69 -9.00
C LEU A 129 27.39 -6.13 -9.09
N LEU A 130 26.16 -6.38 -8.63
CA LEU A 130 25.51 -7.68 -8.72
C LEU A 130 25.32 -8.12 -10.18
N ALA A 131 24.80 -7.26 -11.05
CA ALA A 131 24.62 -7.58 -12.47
C ALA A 131 25.95 -7.95 -13.16
N ARG A 132 27.03 -7.22 -12.86
CA ARG A 132 28.37 -7.52 -13.40
C ARG A 132 28.95 -8.82 -12.85
N ALA A 133 28.73 -9.08 -11.56
CA ALA A 133 29.12 -10.34 -10.93
C ALA A 133 28.35 -11.52 -11.57
N LEU A 134 27.04 -11.37 -11.80
CA LEU A 134 26.19 -12.40 -12.43
C LEU A 134 26.64 -12.73 -13.86
N VAL A 135 27.07 -11.74 -14.64
CA VAL A 135 27.59 -11.98 -16.00
C VAL A 135 28.94 -12.69 -16.00
N GLY A 136 29.68 -12.63 -14.88
CA GLY A 136 31.03 -13.17 -14.77
C GLY A 136 32.09 -12.24 -15.37
N LEU A 137 31.90 -10.92 -15.25
CA LEU A 137 32.86 -9.93 -15.76
C LEU A 137 34.20 -9.96 -15.01
N TYR A 138 34.20 -10.37 -13.74
CA TYR A 138 35.39 -10.43 -12.89
C TYR A 138 36.12 -11.76 -13.03
N SER A 139 37.45 -11.73 -12.92
CA SER A 139 38.26 -12.96 -12.91
C SER A 139 37.98 -13.72 -11.61
N PRO A 140 37.87 -15.06 -11.63
CA PRO A 140 37.66 -15.85 -10.41
C PRO A 140 38.78 -15.70 -9.37
N GLU A 141 39.95 -15.23 -9.79
CA GLU A 141 41.12 -14.98 -8.93
C GLU A 141 41.03 -13.62 -8.19
N THR A 142 40.16 -12.71 -8.63
CA THR A 142 40.05 -11.39 -8.01
C THR A 142 39.26 -11.46 -6.70
N THR A 143 39.86 -10.97 -5.62
CA THR A 143 39.16 -10.87 -4.34
C THR A 143 38.02 -9.86 -4.44
N PHE A 144 36.92 -10.11 -3.71
CA PHE A 144 35.77 -9.20 -3.72
C PHE A 144 36.14 -7.77 -3.31
N TRP A 145 37.11 -7.61 -2.39
CA TRP A 145 37.62 -6.30 -2.02
C TRP A 145 38.31 -5.59 -3.19
N LEU A 146 39.09 -6.31 -4.01
CA LEU A 146 39.69 -5.74 -5.21
C LEU A 146 38.61 -5.35 -6.21
N ILE A 147 37.58 -6.17 -6.40
CA ILE A 147 36.42 -5.85 -7.24
C ILE A 147 35.77 -4.54 -6.75
N LEU A 148 35.42 -4.47 -5.46
CA LEU A 148 34.77 -3.32 -4.86
C LEU A 148 35.64 -2.05 -4.97
N THR A 149 36.93 -2.16 -4.66
CA THR A 149 37.87 -1.04 -4.78
C THR A 149 38.08 -0.64 -6.23
N THR A 150 38.13 -1.55 -7.21
CA THR A 150 38.22 -1.17 -8.63
C THR A 150 36.99 -0.41 -9.10
N GLU A 151 35.80 -0.81 -8.64
CA GLU A 151 34.56 -0.09 -8.94
C GLU A 151 34.49 1.27 -8.22
N LEU A 152 35.02 1.38 -7.01
CA LEU A 152 35.11 2.65 -6.25
C LEU A 152 36.23 3.58 -6.74
N THR A 153 37.35 3.02 -7.23
CA THR A 153 38.55 3.76 -7.63
C THR A 153 38.55 4.18 -9.09
N LEU A 154 37.53 3.79 -9.88
CA LEU A 154 37.16 4.48 -11.11
C LEU A 154 36.96 5.98 -10.77
N ARG A 155 38.05 6.74 -10.92
CA ARG A 155 38.35 8.01 -10.25
C ARG A 155 37.20 9.03 -10.27
N PRO A 156 37.08 9.90 -9.24
CA PRO A 156 36.13 11.01 -9.16
C PRO A 156 36.35 12.16 -10.18
N GLY A 157 36.93 11.89 -11.37
CA GLY A 157 37.16 12.85 -12.45
C GLY A 157 36.19 12.69 -13.63
N ALA A 158 36.66 12.88 -14.87
CA ALA A 158 35.86 12.67 -16.09
C ALA A 158 35.17 11.28 -16.16
N ALA A 159 35.77 10.27 -15.50
CA ALA A 159 35.18 8.94 -15.34
C ALA A 159 33.96 8.90 -14.40
N TRP A 160 33.89 9.77 -13.39
CA TRP A 160 32.72 9.91 -12.51
C TRP A 160 31.55 10.55 -13.24
N ASN A 161 31.80 11.60 -14.04
CA ASN A 161 30.77 12.16 -14.92
C ASN A 161 30.28 11.12 -15.94
N ALA A 162 31.17 10.29 -16.49
CA ALA A 162 30.77 9.18 -17.34
C ALA A 162 29.97 8.10 -16.58
N THR A 163 30.29 7.86 -15.31
CA THR A 163 29.60 6.88 -14.45
C THR A 163 28.22 7.39 -13.99
N ILE A 164 28.11 8.67 -13.60
CA ILE A 164 26.84 9.35 -13.36
C ILE A 164 26.02 9.43 -14.65
N LEU A 165 26.64 9.74 -15.79
CA LEU A 165 25.93 9.78 -17.06
C LEU A 165 25.41 8.38 -17.41
N ARG A 166 26.21 7.32 -17.23
CA ARG A 166 25.76 5.93 -17.35
C ARG A 166 24.66 5.59 -16.35
N PHE A 167 24.70 6.14 -15.14
CA PHE A 167 23.64 6.01 -14.14
C PHE A 167 22.34 6.64 -14.63
N VAL A 168 22.38 7.93 -14.98
CA VAL A 168 21.22 8.66 -15.48
C VAL A 168 20.69 7.96 -16.71
N LEU A 169 21.55 7.55 -17.64
CA LEU A 169 21.15 6.86 -18.86
C LEU A 169 20.51 5.51 -18.58
N SER A 170 21.15 4.68 -17.75
CA SER A 170 20.65 3.36 -17.39
C SER A 170 19.32 3.46 -16.64
N TYR A 171 19.25 4.38 -15.68
CA TYR A 171 18.03 4.67 -14.96
C TYR A 171 16.95 5.22 -15.88
N THR A 172 17.27 6.13 -16.81
CA THR A 172 16.33 6.64 -17.79
C THR A 172 15.89 5.57 -18.76
N ILE A 173 16.76 4.64 -19.19
CA ILE A 173 16.39 3.55 -20.10
C ILE A 173 15.47 2.57 -19.36
N ALA A 174 15.83 2.14 -18.15
CA ALA A 174 15.01 1.22 -17.37
C ALA A 174 13.69 1.88 -16.93
N SER A 175 13.73 3.16 -16.55
CA SER A 175 12.56 3.97 -16.20
C SER A 175 11.68 4.23 -17.41
N MET A 176 12.26 4.56 -18.57
CA MET A 176 11.55 4.75 -19.83
C MET A 176 10.92 3.44 -20.27
N GLN A 177 11.62 2.30 -20.17
CA GLN A 177 11.05 1.00 -20.47
C GLN A 177 9.82 0.72 -19.58
N ARG A 178 9.93 0.92 -18.26
CA ARG A 178 8.80 0.76 -17.34
C ARG A 178 7.68 1.76 -17.60
N SER A 179 8.02 3.01 -17.93
CA SER A 179 7.05 4.07 -18.20
C SER A 179 6.31 3.82 -19.51
N VAL A 180 7.02 3.45 -20.57
CA VAL A 180 6.45 3.06 -21.87
C VAL A 180 5.56 1.85 -21.67
N HIS A 181 6.04 0.84 -20.95
CA HIS A 181 5.26 -0.34 -20.60
C HIS A 181 3.97 0.03 -19.85
N ASP A 182 4.07 0.86 -18.80
CA ASP A 182 2.93 1.33 -18.02
C ASP A 182 1.95 2.17 -18.85
N VAL A 183 2.45 3.03 -19.74
CA VAL A 183 1.63 3.86 -20.63
C VAL A 183 0.87 2.96 -21.61
N ILE A 184 1.56 2.00 -22.24
CA ILE A 184 0.92 1.02 -23.14
C ILE A 184 -0.15 0.24 -22.37
N MET A 185 0.17 -0.24 -21.17
CA MET A 185 -0.80 -0.99 -20.36
C MET A 185 -1.97 -0.14 -19.87
N ARG A 186 -1.76 1.14 -19.55
CA ARG A 186 -2.82 2.09 -19.23
C ARG A 186 -3.72 2.36 -20.44
N MET A 187 -3.16 2.43 -21.64
CA MET A 187 -3.94 2.57 -22.88
C MET A 187 -4.69 1.28 -23.25
N MET A 188 -4.11 0.12 -22.97
CA MET A 188 -4.74 -1.18 -23.27
C MET A 188 -5.82 -1.56 -22.26
N ARG A 189 -5.73 -1.12 -21.00
CA ARG A 189 -6.73 -1.44 -19.95
C ARG A 189 -8.17 -1.02 -20.31
N PRO A 190 -8.47 0.18 -20.81
CA PRO A 190 -9.83 0.54 -21.23
C PRO A 190 -10.29 -0.25 -22.46
N LEU A 191 -9.37 -0.58 -23.38
CA LEU A 191 -9.69 -1.44 -24.53
C LEU A 191 -10.09 -2.84 -24.07
N MET A 192 -9.33 -3.44 -23.15
CA MET A 192 -9.71 -4.71 -22.52
C MET A 192 -11.05 -4.58 -21.80
N GLY A 193 -11.29 -3.50 -21.05
CA GLY A 193 -12.57 -3.27 -20.38
C GLY A 193 -13.75 -3.21 -21.35
N ARG A 194 -13.59 -2.59 -22.52
CA ARG A 194 -14.60 -2.61 -23.59
C ARG A 194 -14.80 -4.01 -24.16
N VAL A 195 -13.72 -4.74 -24.45
CA VAL A 195 -13.81 -6.14 -24.94
C VAL A 195 -14.54 -7.02 -23.93
N HIS A 196 -14.23 -6.91 -22.64
CA HIS A 196 -14.94 -7.64 -21.58
C HIS A 196 -16.42 -7.22 -21.52
N GLY A 197 -16.72 -5.92 -21.58
CA GLY A 197 -18.11 -5.43 -21.60
C GLY A 197 -18.91 -5.89 -22.82
N PHE A 198 -18.29 -5.96 -23.99
CA PHE A 198 -18.92 -6.52 -25.20
C PHE A 198 -19.18 -8.02 -25.08
N LEU A 199 -18.23 -8.77 -24.50
CA LEU A 199 -18.38 -10.20 -24.26
C LEU A 199 -19.46 -10.49 -23.21
N ASP A 200 -19.59 -9.66 -22.18
CA ASP A 200 -20.60 -9.80 -21.13
C ASP A 200 -22.00 -9.36 -21.58
N ALA A 201 -22.11 -8.43 -22.54
CA ALA A 201 -23.39 -7.97 -23.07
C ALA A 201 -24.09 -9.01 -23.98
N GLY A 202 -23.37 -10.01 -24.49
CA GLY A 202 -23.93 -11.09 -25.30
C GLY A 202 -24.72 -12.08 -24.44
N LYS A 203 -26.05 -12.04 -24.49
CA LYS A 203 -26.98 -12.90 -23.70
C LYS A 203 -26.89 -14.42 -23.95
N SER A 204 -25.96 -14.90 -24.77
CA SER A 204 -25.85 -16.33 -25.07
C SER A 204 -24.98 -17.05 -24.05
N HIS A 205 -25.64 -17.79 -23.16
CA HIS A 205 -25.03 -18.56 -22.06
C HIS A 205 -23.96 -19.56 -22.56
N GLU A 206 -24.04 -19.98 -23.82
CA GLU A 206 -23.12 -20.95 -24.44
C GLU A 206 -21.80 -20.30 -24.91
N HIS A 207 -21.82 -19.03 -25.32
CA HIS A 207 -20.60 -18.32 -25.75
C HIS A 207 -19.74 -17.83 -24.58
N HIS A 208 -20.29 -17.74 -23.36
CA HIS A 208 -19.53 -17.36 -22.17
C HIS A 208 -18.48 -18.39 -21.75
N ALA A 209 -18.68 -19.68 -22.05
CA ALA A 209 -17.74 -20.74 -21.66
C ALA A 209 -16.40 -20.62 -22.40
N ILE A 210 -16.41 -20.20 -23.67
CA ILE A 210 -15.22 -20.10 -24.52
C ILE A 210 -14.56 -18.71 -24.41
N THR A 211 -15.36 -17.65 -24.26
CA THR A 211 -14.86 -16.27 -24.29
C THR A 211 -14.19 -15.85 -22.98
N ARG A 212 -14.64 -16.38 -21.83
CA ARG A 212 -14.06 -16.09 -20.52
C ARG A 212 -12.57 -16.49 -20.37
N PRO A 213 -12.13 -17.72 -20.72
CA PRO A 213 -10.71 -18.05 -20.65
C PRO A 213 -9.87 -17.21 -21.61
N PHE A 214 -10.40 -16.89 -22.79
CA PHE A 214 -9.72 -16.01 -23.74
C PHE A 214 -9.51 -14.60 -23.16
N ALA A 215 -10.53 -14.01 -22.56
CA ALA A 215 -10.46 -12.70 -21.92
C ALA A 215 -9.44 -12.68 -20.76
N HIS A 216 -9.40 -13.75 -19.95
CA HIS A 216 -8.39 -13.92 -18.89
C HIS A 216 -6.97 -14.12 -19.43
N ALA A 217 -6.81 -14.76 -20.59
CA ALA A 217 -5.50 -14.98 -21.22
C ALA A 217 -4.98 -13.74 -21.97
N LEU A 218 -5.88 -12.87 -22.45
CA LEU A 218 -5.54 -11.71 -23.28
C LEU A 218 -4.65 -10.69 -22.54
N GLY A 219 -4.95 -10.41 -21.26
CA GLY A 219 -4.12 -9.51 -20.44
C GLY A 219 -2.65 -9.99 -20.34
N PRO A 220 -2.40 -11.21 -19.84
CA PRO A 220 -1.09 -11.83 -19.85
C PRO A 220 -0.41 -11.87 -21.22
N ALA A 221 -1.15 -12.19 -22.29
CA ALA A 221 -0.60 -12.25 -23.63
C ALA A 221 -0.14 -10.87 -24.13
N LEU A 222 -0.92 -9.82 -23.87
CA LEU A 222 -0.53 -8.44 -24.19
C LEU A 222 0.69 -8.00 -23.38
N ASP A 223 0.73 -8.34 -22.10
CA ASP A 223 1.87 -8.06 -21.24
C ASP A 223 3.17 -8.69 -21.77
N ILE A 224 3.07 -9.96 -22.18
CA ILE A 224 4.15 -10.70 -22.83
C ILE A 224 4.54 -10.04 -24.15
N ALA A 225 3.56 -9.67 -24.99
CA ALA A 225 3.82 -9.04 -26.28
C ALA A 225 4.53 -7.69 -26.15
N VAL A 226 4.13 -6.86 -25.18
CA VAL A 226 4.81 -5.59 -24.88
C VAL A 226 6.21 -5.84 -24.35
N GLY A 227 6.38 -6.84 -23.48
CA GLY A 227 7.70 -7.26 -23.00
C GLY A 227 8.62 -7.69 -24.14
N LEU A 228 8.10 -8.48 -25.09
CA LEU A 228 8.82 -8.89 -26.30
C LEU A 228 9.19 -7.67 -27.14
N LEU A 229 8.25 -6.74 -27.36
CA LEU A 229 8.47 -5.50 -28.12
C LEU A 229 9.58 -4.62 -27.52
N LEU A 230 9.77 -4.68 -26.21
CA LEU A 230 10.78 -3.90 -25.48
C LEU A 230 12.12 -4.65 -25.30
N ILE A 231 12.29 -5.86 -25.85
CA ILE A 231 13.56 -6.62 -25.77
C ILE A 231 14.77 -5.83 -26.30
N PRO A 232 14.70 -5.14 -27.47
CA PRO A 232 15.84 -4.37 -27.96
C PRO A 232 16.30 -3.28 -27.00
N LEU A 233 15.33 -2.59 -26.41
CA LEU A 233 15.61 -1.53 -25.45
C LEU A 233 16.18 -2.10 -24.15
N SER A 234 15.65 -3.23 -23.68
CA SER A 234 16.11 -3.88 -22.45
C SER A 234 17.51 -4.47 -22.59
N THR A 235 17.82 -5.11 -23.71
CA THR A 235 19.15 -5.67 -24.02
C THR A 235 20.19 -4.56 -24.14
N TYR A 236 19.88 -3.46 -24.82
CA TYR A 236 20.75 -2.28 -24.87
C TYR A 236 20.94 -1.66 -23.48
N GLY A 237 19.86 -1.49 -22.71
CA GLY A 237 19.94 -1.01 -21.33
C GLY A 237 20.82 -1.89 -20.45
N CYS A 238 20.73 -3.21 -20.58
CA CYS A 238 21.59 -4.16 -19.88
C CYS A 238 23.05 -4.02 -20.33
N ALA A 239 23.32 -3.88 -21.62
CA ALA A 239 24.66 -3.67 -22.13
C ALA A 239 25.29 -2.37 -21.58
N VAL A 240 24.51 -1.29 -21.43
CA VAL A 240 24.95 -0.04 -20.79
C VAL A 240 25.24 -0.25 -19.29
N VAL A 241 24.36 -0.95 -18.56
CA VAL A 241 24.54 -1.28 -17.12
C VAL A 241 25.83 -2.06 -16.89
N LEU A 242 26.05 -3.08 -17.72
CA LEU A 242 27.25 -3.91 -17.69
C LEU A 242 28.50 -3.16 -18.15
N GLY A 243 28.33 -1.96 -18.70
CA GLY A 243 29.41 -1.15 -19.26
C GLY A 243 29.95 -1.70 -20.57
N LEU A 244 29.24 -2.61 -21.24
CA LEU A 244 29.63 -3.16 -22.55
C LEU A 244 29.39 -2.14 -23.67
N ALA A 245 28.28 -1.40 -23.58
CA ALA A 245 27.90 -0.36 -24.53
C ALA A 245 28.44 1.02 -24.11
N PRO A 246 28.80 1.92 -25.05
CA PRO A 246 29.07 3.31 -24.75
C PRO A 246 27.80 4.03 -24.26
N ALA A 247 27.96 5.05 -23.42
CA ALA A 247 26.84 5.79 -22.83
C ALA A 247 26.19 6.84 -23.77
N TYR A 248 26.66 6.93 -25.02
CA TYR A 248 26.20 7.95 -25.96
C TYR A 248 25.09 7.39 -26.85
N PHE A 249 23.90 7.99 -26.77
CA PHE A 249 22.73 7.67 -27.63
C PHE A 249 22.90 8.06 -29.11
N ALA A 250 24.09 8.48 -29.53
CA ALA A 250 24.32 9.00 -30.88
C ALA A 250 24.13 7.93 -31.99
N GLN A 251 23.94 6.66 -31.64
CA GLN A 251 23.70 5.60 -32.60
C GLN A 251 22.26 5.08 -32.57
N PRO A 252 21.71 4.71 -33.75
CA PRO A 252 20.37 4.17 -33.84
C PRO A 252 20.25 2.92 -32.96
N LEU A 253 19.08 2.77 -32.32
CA LEU A 253 18.76 1.58 -31.55
C LEU A 253 19.06 0.32 -32.38
N PRO A 254 19.59 -0.74 -31.75
CA PRO A 254 19.90 -1.97 -32.45
C PRO A 254 18.67 -2.46 -33.22
N THR A 255 18.83 -2.71 -34.52
CA THR A 255 17.72 -3.18 -35.33
C THR A 255 17.21 -4.51 -34.79
N TRP A 256 15.90 -4.74 -34.89
CA TRP A 256 15.30 -6.03 -34.55
C TRP A 256 15.96 -7.22 -35.25
N ARG A 257 16.60 -7.01 -36.41
CA ARG A 257 17.36 -8.05 -37.10
C ARG A 257 18.67 -8.40 -36.39
N ALA A 258 19.38 -7.42 -35.86
CA ALA A 258 20.60 -7.65 -35.08
C ALA A 258 20.31 -8.35 -33.75
N LEU A 259 19.09 -8.18 -33.21
CA LEU A 259 18.69 -8.72 -31.92
C LEU A 259 17.74 -9.93 -32.00
N SER A 260 17.14 -10.20 -33.16
CA SER A 260 16.51 -11.48 -33.37
C SER A 260 17.63 -12.42 -33.76
N SER A 261 18.05 -13.25 -32.80
CA SER A 261 18.98 -14.35 -33.09
C SER A 261 18.50 -15.19 -34.28
N PHE A 262 17.20 -15.10 -34.64
CA PHE A 262 16.49 -15.70 -35.77
C PHE A 262 17.04 -15.40 -37.17
N SER A 263 17.85 -14.35 -37.36
CA SER A 263 18.36 -14.03 -38.69
C SER A 263 19.72 -14.68 -38.98
N GLY A 264 19.71 -15.75 -39.78
CA GLY A 264 20.79 -16.01 -40.74
C GLY A 264 21.59 -17.30 -40.58
N ASN A 265 22.66 -17.31 -39.79
CA ASN A 265 23.75 -18.28 -40.03
C ASN A 265 23.98 -19.35 -38.95
N VAL A 266 23.29 -19.30 -37.81
CA VAL A 266 23.51 -20.24 -36.69
C VAL A 266 22.51 -21.43 -36.71
N TYR A 267 21.51 -21.41 -37.60
CA TYR A 267 20.36 -22.34 -37.56
C TYR A 267 20.50 -23.65 -38.33
N LYS A 268 21.58 -23.87 -39.10
CA LYS A 268 21.62 -24.97 -40.09
C LYS A 268 21.83 -26.40 -39.54
N THR A 269 21.98 -26.63 -38.23
CA THR A 269 22.19 -28.00 -37.70
C THR A 269 21.08 -28.46 -36.74
N SER A 270 20.45 -29.60 -37.05
CA SER A 270 19.06 -29.94 -36.70
C SER A 270 18.79 -30.58 -35.32
N PHE A 271 19.76 -30.72 -34.42
CA PHE A 271 19.50 -31.29 -33.07
C PHE A 271 19.64 -30.30 -31.89
N ALA A 272 20.03 -29.06 -32.16
CA ALA A 272 20.22 -28.03 -31.13
C ALA A 272 18.97 -27.15 -30.90
N SER A 273 17.79 -27.55 -31.36
CA SER A 273 16.57 -26.71 -31.31
C SER A 273 16.14 -26.32 -29.88
N LEU A 274 16.12 -27.28 -28.94
CA LEU A 274 15.73 -27.02 -27.55
C LEU A 274 16.75 -26.17 -26.79
N THR A 275 18.04 -26.49 -26.90
CA THR A 275 19.11 -25.67 -26.29
C THR A 275 19.21 -24.28 -26.91
N ARG A 276 18.81 -24.11 -28.18
CA ARG A 276 18.70 -22.82 -28.87
C ARG A 276 17.47 -22.01 -28.47
N PHE A 277 16.34 -22.66 -28.14
CA PHE A 277 15.22 -21.99 -27.48
C PHE A 277 15.70 -21.35 -26.16
N TYR A 278 16.36 -22.13 -25.30
CA TYR A 278 16.98 -21.62 -24.06
C TYR A 278 18.15 -20.63 -24.29
N ALA A 279 18.67 -20.52 -25.52
CA ALA A 279 19.70 -19.55 -25.86
C ALA A 279 19.15 -18.14 -26.14
N SER A 280 17.85 -18.01 -26.43
CA SER A 280 17.22 -16.71 -26.64
C SER A 280 17.04 -15.97 -25.30
N PRO A 281 17.47 -14.70 -25.16
CA PRO A 281 17.20 -13.92 -23.96
C PRO A 281 15.70 -13.64 -23.75
N ALA A 282 14.88 -13.85 -24.78
CA ALA A 282 13.44 -13.72 -24.67
C ALA A 282 12.85 -14.69 -23.64
N ILE A 283 13.30 -15.95 -23.56
CA ILE A 283 12.73 -16.93 -22.63
C ILE A 283 13.01 -16.56 -21.17
N PRO A 284 14.26 -16.31 -20.74
CA PRO A 284 14.53 -15.81 -19.40
C PRO A 284 13.77 -14.53 -19.07
N LEU A 285 13.63 -13.60 -20.04
CA LEU A 285 12.84 -12.39 -19.85
C LEU A 285 11.35 -12.69 -19.66
N LEU A 286 10.78 -13.64 -20.42
CA LEU A 286 9.41 -14.09 -20.26
C LEU A 286 9.21 -14.78 -18.90
N CYS A 287 10.17 -15.59 -18.45
CA CYS A 287 10.14 -16.18 -17.12
C CYS A 287 10.22 -15.10 -16.03
N LEU A 288 11.09 -14.10 -16.18
CA LEU A 288 11.22 -12.97 -15.24
C LEU A 288 9.92 -12.15 -15.18
N THR A 289 9.36 -11.78 -16.33
CA THR A 289 8.12 -10.99 -16.41
C THR A 289 6.92 -11.79 -15.92
N ALA A 290 6.85 -13.09 -16.23
CA ALA A 290 5.81 -13.98 -15.71
C ALA A 290 5.95 -14.16 -14.20
N PHE A 291 7.17 -14.28 -13.66
CA PHE A 291 7.35 -14.39 -12.22
C PHE A 291 7.03 -13.09 -11.49
N GLU A 292 7.53 -11.94 -11.98
CA GLU A 292 7.20 -10.63 -11.39
C GLU A 292 5.70 -10.37 -11.37
N ARG A 293 4.94 -10.90 -12.34
CA ARG A 293 3.49 -10.67 -12.45
C ARG A 293 2.60 -11.74 -11.87
N TYR A 294 2.99 -13.00 -11.94
CA TYR A 294 2.17 -14.15 -11.53
C TYR A 294 2.81 -14.96 -10.40
N GLY A 295 4.14 -14.94 -10.34
CA GLY A 295 4.95 -15.72 -9.42
C GLY A 295 5.25 -15.06 -8.08
N SER A 296 4.79 -13.83 -7.82
CA SER A 296 4.85 -13.27 -6.46
C SER A 296 4.21 -14.31 -5.54
N VAL A 297 5.01 -14.92 -4.67
CA VAL A 297 4.77 -16.20 -3.96
C VAL A 297 3.56 -16.16 -3.00
N VAL A 298 2.75 -15.10 -3.04
CA VAL A 298 1.52 -14.98 -2.28
C VAL A 298 0.32 -15.35 -3.13
N PRO A 299 -0.52 -16.30 -2.69
CA PRO A 299 -1.76 -16.60 -3.36
C PRO A 299 -2.62 -15.34 -3.48
N ARG A 300 -3.02 -15.00 -4.70
CA ARG A 300 -3.98 -13.93 -5.04
C ARG A 300 -5.42 -14.22 -4.59
N GLY A 301 -5.64 -15.22 -3.74
CA GLY A 301 -6.96 -15.67 -3.34
C GLY A 301 -7.02 -16.08 -1.88
N ALA A 302 -7.31 -15.14 -1.00
CA ALA A 302 -8.06 -15.36 0.23
C ALA A 302 -8.35 -13.99 0.86
N PHE A 303 -9.60 -13.76 1.27
CA PHE A 303 -10.13 -12.56 1.93
C PHE A 303 -10.58 -11.41 1.02
N GLY A 304 -11.70 -11.67 0.32
CA GLY A 304 -12.75 -10.68 0.23
C GLY A 304 -13.22 -10.29 1.64
N THR A 305 -12.82 -9.11 2.11
CA THR A 305 -13.56 -8.38 3.11
C THR A 305 -13.74 -6.99 2.55
N SER A 306 -14.94 -6.77 2.01
CA SER A 306 -15.52 -5.45 1.81
C SER A 306 -15.40 -4.68 3.12
N ILE A 307 -14.48 -3.72 3.15
CA ILE A 307 -14.53 -2.59 4.08
C ILE A 307 -14.20 -1.39 3.20
N THR A 308 -15.21 -0.90 2.48
CA THR A 308 -15.49 0.51 2.18
C THR A 308 -16.64 0.57 1.16
N ASP A 309 -17.88 0.45 1.63
CA ASP A 309 -19.00 1.13 0.98
C ASP A 309 -18.93 2.61 1.42
N GLY A 310 -18.31 3.44 0.58
CA GLY A 310 -18.24 4.88 0.74
C GLY A 310 -18.12 5.52 -0.66
N PRO A 311 -18.82 6.63 -0.95
CA PRO A 311 -19.07 7.10 -2.32
C PRO A 311 -17.88 7.79 -3.02
N TYR A 312 -16.69 7.81 -2.44
CA TYR A 312 -15.51 8.41 -3.08
C TYR A 312 -14.63 7.36 -3.76
N ARG A 313 -15.11 6.86 -4.92
CA ARG A 313 -14.24 6.24 -5.92
C ARG A 313 -13.43 7.35 -6.57
N HIS A 314 -12.15 7.48 -6.25
CA HIS A 314 -11.05 7.93 -7.13
C HIS A 314 -9.80 8.16 -6.28
N ALA A 315 -9.05 7.10 -5.93
CA ALA A 315 -7.69 7.25 -5.43
C ALA A 315 -6.82 6.04 -5.83
N HIS A 316 -5.94 6.29 -6.80
CA HIS A 316 -4.63 5.68 -7.04
C HIS A 316 -4.43 4.17 -6.80
N PHE A 317 -4.65 3.38 -7.86
CA PHE A 317 -4.31 1.97 -7.95
C PHE A 317 -2.98 1.77 -8.72
N THR A 318 -1.85 1.91 -8.04
CA THR A 318 -0.51 1.52 -8.57
C THR A 318 0.38 0.72 -7.60
N ALA A 319 -0.18 0.20 -6.51
CA ALA A 319 0.53 -0.69 -5.58
C ALA A 319 0.00 -2.14 -5.65
N PHE A 320 0.19 -2.81 -6.79
CA PHE A 320 -0.09 -4.24 -6.90
C PHE A 320 1.14 -5.04 -6.43
N GLY A 321 1.07 -5.58 -5.21
CA GLY A 321 2.04 -6.55 -4.65
C GLY A 321 2.34 -6.40 -3.15
N SER A 322 2.29 -5.18 -2.61
CA SER A 322 2.76 -4.90 -1.23
C SER A 322 1.66 -4.83 -0.16
N SER A 323 0.40 -4.60 -0.55
CA SER A 323 -0.74 -4.47 0.38
C SER A 323 -1.05 -5.78 1.14
N THR A 324 -0.95 -6.92 0.47
CA THR A 324 -1.31 -8.22 1.07
C THR A 324 -0.31 -8.61 2.15
N TYR A 325 1.00 -8.44 1.90
CA TYR A 325 2.05 -8.75 2.88
C TYR A 325 2.02 -7.84 4.11
N ALA A 326 1.75 -6.54 3.95
CA ALA A 326 1.60 -5.63 5.09
C ALA A 326 0.45 -6.09 6.01
N LYS A 327 -0.64 -6.62 5.44
CA LYS A 327 -1.77 -7.16 6.20
C LYS A 327 -1.44 -8.48 6.91
N TYR A 328 -0.69 -9.37 6.25
CA TYR A 328 -0.25 -10.65 6.83
C TYR A 328 0.81 -10.48 7.93
N PHE A 329 1.90 -9.77 7.64
CA PHE A 329 2.91 -9.46 8.66
C PHE A 329 2.34 -8.59 9.77
N GLY A 330 1.41 -7.68 9.46
CA GLY A 330 0.71 -6.88 10.47
C GLY A 330 -0.06 -7.75 11.44
N ARG A 331 -0.69 -8.84 10.98
CA ARG A 331 -1.38 -9.80 11.87
C ARG A 331 -0.43 -10.78 12.57
N ALA A 332 0.63 -11.21 11.91
CA ALA A 332 1.56 -12.22 12.45
C ALA A 332 2.52 -11.63 13.49
N LEU A 333 3.04 -10.42 13.26
CA LEU A 333 3.94 -9.73 14.19
C LEU A 333 3.17 -8.95 15.27
N TRP A 334 1.91 -8.60 15.01
CA TRP A 334 1.04 -7.92 15.97
C TRP A 334 -0.32 -8.63 16.03
N PRO A 335 -0.44 -9.71 16.84
CA PRO A 335 -1.73 -10.34 17.06
C PRO A 335 -2.73 -9.26 17.48
N ARG A 336 -3.93 -9.28 16.87
CA ARG A 336 -5.03 -8.39 17.27
C ARG A 336 -5.12 -8.46 18.79
N PRO A 337 -5.01 -7.32 19.50
CA PRO A 337 -5.22 -7.34 20.94
C PRO A 337 -6.58 -7.97 21.20
N ALA A 338 -6.61 -8.98 22.07
CA ALA A 338 -7.84 -9.61 22.52
C ALA A 338 -8.84 -8.51 22.87
N ALA A 339 -10.10 -8.66 22.44
CA ALA A 339 -11.17 -7.69 22.66
C ALA A 339 -11.17 -7.25 24.14
N THR A 340 -10.59 -6.08 24.40
CA THR A 340 -10.41 -5.53 25.74
C THR A 340 -10.80 -4.06 25.66
N ASP A 341 -11.93 -3.77 26.30
CA ASP A 341 -12.49 -2.48 26.69
C ASP A 341 -12.49 -1.33 25.67
N GLU A 342 -13.71 -0.95 25.27
CA GLU A 342 -14.09 0.24 24.47
C GLU A 342 -13.57 1.60 25.01
N ARG A 343 -12.90 1.63 26.17
CA ARG A 343 -12.35 2.86 26.77
C ARG A 343 -10.89 3.16 26.43
N ARG A 344 -10.18 2.31 25.68
CA ARG A 344 -8.78 2.61 25.32
C ARG A 344 -8.69 3.51 24.09
N SER A 345 -8.12 4.70 24.31
CA SER A 345 -7.58 5.66 23.33
C SER A 345 -7.46 5.07 21.93
N SER A 346 -8.29 5.55 21.00
CA SER A 346 -8.24 5.19 19.59
C SER A 346 -6.79 5.35 19.08
N ARG A 347 -6.10 4.23 18.91
CA ARG A 347 -4.74 4.22 18.33
C ARG A 347 -4.87 4.66 16.89
N ARG A 348 -4.46 5.90 16.61
CA ARG A 348 -4.45 6.47 15.27
C ARG A 348 -3.43 5.72 14.42
N VAL A 349 -3.90 5.14 13.31
CA VAL A 349 -3.05 4.51 12.30
C VAL A 349 -3.00 5.45 11.10
N THR A 350 -1.91 6.21 10.95
CA THR A 350 -1.67 7.06 9.78
C THR A 350 -0.71 6.41 8.79
N GLN A 351 -0.68 6.91 7.56
CA GLN A 351 0.27 6.44 6.55
C GLN A 351 1.72 6.63 7.02
N LEU A 352 2.02 7.75 7.69
CA LEU A 352 3.35 8.01 8.25
C LEU A 352 3.75 6.95 9.29
N ALA A 353 2.83 6.54 10.17
CA ALA A 353 3.08 5.49 11.16
C ALA A 353 3.28 4.10 10.52
N LEU A 354 2.57 3.81 9.44
CA LEU A 354 2.69 2.56 8.70
C LEU A 354 3.91 2.53 7.76
N LEU A 355 4.48 3.68 7.43
CA LEU A 355 5.49 3.85 6.38
C LEU A 355 6.71 2.94 6.56
N SER A 356 7.31 2.91 7.75
CA SER A 356 8.49 2.09 7.99
C SER A 356 8.19 0.60 7.83
N PHE A 357 7.00 0.18 8.25
CA PHE A 357 6.60 -1.23 8.21
C PHE A 357 6.27 -1.67 6.78
N THR A 358 5.50 -0.86 6.03
CA THR A 358 5.20 -1.14 4.62
C THR A 358 6.49 -1.15 3.80
N TRP A 359 7.41 -0.22 4.08
CA TRP A 359 8.72 -0.16 3.45
C TRP A 359 9.56 -1.42 3.75
N PHE A 360 9.65 -1.83 5.02
CA PHE A 360 10.37 -3.05 5.40
C PHE A 360 9.83 -4.27 4.67
N GLY A 361 8.50 -4.46 4.67
CA GLY A 361 7.85 -5.55 3.95
C GLY A 361 8.18 -5.53 2.45
N GLN A 362 8.17 -4.36 1.82
CA GLN A 362 8.55 -4.22 0.42
C GLN A 362 10.02 -4.59 0.15
N GLN A 363 10.96 -4.16 1.01
CA GLN A 363 12.36 -4.51 0.85
C GLN A 363 12.60 -6.01 1.04
N LEU A 364 11.94 -6.63 2.04
CA LEU A 364 12.04 -8.06 2.29
C LEU A 364 11.52 -8.87 1.09
N CYS A 365 10.34 -8.53 0.57
CA CYS A 365 9.80 -9.17 -0.63
C CYS A 365 10.75 -8.98 -1.82
N SER A 366 11.29 -7.77 -2.02
CA SER A 366 12.23 -7.50 -3.11
C SER A 366 13.52 -8.33 -3.00
N ILE A 367 14.04 -8.53 -1.79
CA ILE A 367 15.22 -9.37 -1.52
C ILE A 367 14.90 -10.83 -1.84
N LEU A 368 13.77 -11.35 -1.36
CA LEU A 368 13.36 -12.73 -1.61
C LEU A 368 13.09 -13.00 -3.09
N ASP A 369 12.36 -12.11 -3.76
CA ASP A 369 12.10 -12.20 -5.20
C ASP A 369 13.41 -12.22 -5.98
N LYS A 370 14.36 -11.35 -5.61
CA LYS A 370 15.68 -11.32 -6.25
C LYS A 370 16.51 -12.55 -5.97
N LEU A 371 16.43 -13.12 -4.76
CA LEU A 371 17.12 -14.36 -4.42
C LEU A 371 16.62 -15.53 -5.26
N VAL A 372 15.30 -15.65 -5.41
CA VAL A 372 14.66 -16.71 -6.22
C VAL A 372 14.93 -16.53 -7.71
N MET A 373 14.91 -15.29 -8.21
CA MET A 373 15.13 -14.97 -9.62
C MET A 373 16.61 -14.92 -10.03
N LEU A 374 17.53 -15.00 -9.07
CA LEU A 374 18.96 -14.81 -9.30
C LEU A 374 19.54 -15.71 -10.41
N PRO A 375 19.21 -17.01 -10.51
CA PRO A 375 19.71 -17.86 -11.59
C PRO A 375 19.16 -17.47 -12.97
N VAL A 376 17.87 -17.08 -13.04
CA VAL A 376 17.23 -16.66 -14.29
C VAL A 376 17.78 -15.33 -14.77
N GLU A 377 18.01 -14.39 -13.84
CA GLU A 377 18.63 -13.10 -14.11
C GLU A 377 20.07 -13.25 -14.57
N ALA A 378 20.85 -14.16 -13.97
CA ALA A 378 22.19 -14.49 -14.44
C ALA A 378 22.21 -14.97 -15.89
N LEU A 379 21.32 -15.91 -16.23
CA LEU A 379 21.18 -16.41 -17.60
C LEU A 379 20.77 -15.30 -18.57
N PHE A 380 19.78 -14.48 -18.20
CA PHE A 380 19.32 -13.36 -19.02
C PHE A 380 20.43 -12.35 -19.29
N LEU A 381 21.13 -11.89 -18.24
CA LEU A 381 22.19 -10.90 -18.36
C LEU A 381 23.37 -11.45 -19.16
N HIS A 382 23.78 -12.69 -18.90
CA HIS A 382 24.86 -13.34 -19.65
C HIS A 382 24.51 -13.42 -21.14
N ARG A 383 23.30 -13.91 -21.48
CA ARG A 383 22.86 -14.01 -22.89
C ARG A 383 22.77 -12.65 -23.56
N SER A 384 22.25 -11.64 -22.86
CA SER A 384 22.18 -10.27 -23.36
C SER A 384 23.59 -9.70 -23.65
N ALA A 385 24.56 -9.99 -22.79
CA ALA A 385 25.95 -9.61 -23.00
C ALA A 385 26.55 -10.27 -24.25
N VAL A 386 26.43 -11.60 -24.37
CA VAL A 386 26.92 -12.37 -25.54
C VAL A 386 26.34 -11.83 -26.84
N MET A 387 25.03 -11.58 -26.82
CA MET A 387 24.29 -11.12 -27.98
C MET A 387 24.68 -9.70 -28.40
N TYR A 388 24.93 -8.82 -27.44
CA TYR A 388 25.46 -7.48 -27.72
C TYR A 388 26.86 -7.55 -28.36
N ILE A 389 27.75 -8.41 -27.85
CA ILE A 389 29.11 -8.59 -28.40
C ILE A 389 29.06 -9.12 -29.84
N ASN A 390 28.19 -10.11 -30.09
CA ASN A 390 28.05 -10.71 -31.41
C ASN A 390 27.34 -9.81 -32.43
N SER A 391 26.70 -8.73 -31.99
CA SER A 391 25.95 -7.82 -32.87
C SER A 391 26.84 -6.93 -33.73
N GLY A 392 28.14 -6.82 -33.43
CA GLY A 392 29.07 -5.93 -34.13
C GLY A 392 28.90 -4.44 -33.77
N LEU A 393 28.08 -4.12 -32.76
CA LEU A 393 27.94 -2.77 -32.22
C LEU A 393 29.23 -2.32 -31.50
N PRO A 394 29.49 -1.01 -31.37
CA PRO A 394 30.70 -0.52 -30.72
C PRO A 394 30.76 -0.99 -29.27
N LEU A 395 31.86 -1.65 -28.95
CA LEU A 395 32.16 -2.09 -27.59
C LEU A 395 32.93 -1.01 -26.85
N SER A 396 32.60 -0.81 -25.59
CA SER A 396 33.46 -0.04 -24.69
C SER A 396 34.76 -0.82 -24.42
N ALA A 397 35.75 -0.17 -23.79
CA ALA A 397 36.96 -0.86 -23.32
C ALA A 397 36.66 -2.06 -22.40
N ALA A 398 35.64 -1.95 -21.54
CA ALA A 398 35.20 -3.06 -20.70
C ALA A 398 34.52 -4.17 -21.53
N GLY A 399 33.75 -3.78 -22.56
CA GLY A 399 33.16 -4.72 -23.51
C GLY A 399 34.19 -5.51 -24.30
N LEU A 400 35.26 -4.86 -24.77
CA LEU A 400 36.38 -5.51 -25.45
C LEU A 400 37.13 -6.48 -24.54
N ALA A 401 37.41 -6.06 -23.31
CA ALA A 401 38.06 -6.93 -22.32
C ALA A 401 37.21 -8.16 -21.99
N PHE A 402 35.89 -7.98 -21.88
CA PHE A 402 34.95 -9.08 -21.65
C PHE A 402 34.85 -10.02 -22.86
N ALA A 403 34.76 -9.48 -24.08
CA ALA A 403 34.74 -10.28 -25.31
C ALA A 403 36.02 -11.14 -25.46
N ALA A 404 37.19 -10.56 -25.18
CA ALA A 404 38.46 -11.27 -25.18
C ALA A 404 38.49 -12.41 -24.12
N ARG A 405 37.94 -12.17 -22.92
CA ARG A 405 37.83 -13.21 -21.89
C ARG A 405 36.87 -14.31 -22.31
N GLN A 406 35.73 -13.98 -22.88
CA GLN A 406 34.70 -14.95 -23.27
C GLN A 406 35.23 -15.98 -24.27
N SER A 407 36.14 -15.59 -25.18
CA SER A 407 36.80 -16.54 -26.08
C SER A 407 37.72 -17.55 -25.36
N THR A 408 38.22 -17.21 -24.17
CA THR A 408 39.18 -18.03 -23.41
C THR A 408 38.54 -18.83 -22.28
N SER A 409 37.47 -18.33 -21.67
CA SER A 409 36.88 -18.90 -20.46
C SER A 409 35.78 -19.91 -20.80
N ARG A 410 36.16 -21.15 -21.14
CA ARG A 410 35.28 -22.26 -20.78
C ARG A 410 35.39 -22.42 -19.26
N LEU A 411 34.29 -22.24 -18.53
CA LEU A 411 34.15 -22.48 -17.09
C LEU A 411 34.34 -23.98 -16.76
N VAL A 412 35.50 -24.54 -17.08
CA VAL A 412 35.83 -25.95 -16.87
C VAL A 412 36.51 -26.05 -15.51
N GLY A 413 35.73 -26.05 -14.43
CA GLY A 413 36.27 -26.32 -13.10
C GLY A 413 35.33 -25.93 -11.96
N TRP A 414 35.12 -26.87 -11.03
CA TRP A 414 34.35 -26.65 -9.80
C TRP A 414 34.92 -25.51 -8.94
N HIS A 415 36.24 -25.33 -8.95
CA HIS A 415 36.91 -24.27 -8.20
C HIS A 415 36.50 -22.86 -8.69
N ASN A 416 36.49 -22.65 -10.01
CA ASN A 416 36.06 -21.39 -10.63
C ASN A 416 34.59 -21.09 -10.35
N TYR A 417 33.76 -22.14 -10.31
CA TYR A 417 32.34 -22.01 -9.98
C TYR A 417 32.13 -21.54 -8.53
N ARG A 418 32.91 -22.07 -7.57
CA ARG A 418 32.84 -21.63 -6.16
C ARG A 418 33.27 -20.18 -6.01
N SER A 419 34.35 -19.75 -6.67
CA SER A 419 34.80 -18.35 -6.63
C SER A 419 33.74 -17.41 -7.24
N TYR A 420 33.16 -17.80 -8.38
CA TYR A 420 32.05 -17.07 -9.00
C TYR A 420 30.84 -16.95 -8.05
N LEU A 421 30.38 -18.06 -7.47
CA LEU A 421 29.26 -18.04 -6.52
C LEU A 421 29.56 -17.16 -5.29
N SER A 422 30.81 -17.18 -4.80
CA SER A 422 31.21 -16.32 -3.68
C SER A 422 31.14 -14.84 -4.03
N ALA A 423 31.58 -14.44 -5.22
CA ALA A 423 31.52 -13.06 -5.69
C ALA A 423 30.07 -12.59 -5.87
N VAL A 424 29.22 -13.45 -6.46
CA VAL A 424 27.78 -13.19 -6.60
C VAL A 424 27.10 -13.08 -5.23
N GLY A 425 27.41 -13.99 -4.30
CA GLY A 425 26.87 -13.98 -2.94
C GLY A 425 27.27 -12.72 -2.17
N LEU A 426 28.53 -12.28 -2.26
CA LEU A 426 29.02 -11.06 -1.63
C LEU A 426 28.41 -9.79 -2.26
N ALA A 427 28.25 -9.75 -3.58
CA ALA A 427 27.56 -8.66 -4.25
C ALA A 427 26.08 -8.57 -3.83
N PHE A 428 25.41 -9.72 -3.69
CA PHE A 428 24.04 -9.78 -3.19
C PHE A 428 23.94 -9.36 -1.71
N ALA A 429 24.86 -9.81 -0.86
CA ALA A 429 24.92 -9.39 0.55
C ALA A 429 25.12 -7.88 0.67
N THR A 430 25.97 -7.29 -0.17
CA THR A 430 26.19 -5.85 -0.23
C THR A 430 24.89 -5.10 -0.54
N LYS A 431 24.10 -5.60 -1.49
CA LYS A 431 22.76 -5.06 -1.79
C LYS A 431 21.83 -5.12 -0.57
N VAL A 432 21.77 -6.25 0.12
CA VAL A 432 20.93 -6.43 1.33
C VAL A 432 21.34 -5.44 2.42
N ILE A 433 22.65 -5.27 2.64
CA ILE A 433 23.19 -4.30 3.61
C ILE A 433 22.74 -2.87 3.24
N PHE A 434 22.90 -2.46 1.98
CA PHE A 434 22.47 -1.13 1.53
C PHE A 434 20.95 -0.93 1.72
N GLN A 435 20.13 -1.93 1.41
CA GLN A 435 18.68 -1.86 1.65
C GLN A 435 18.34 -1.75 3.15
N GLY A 436 19.09 -2.46 4.00
CA GLY A 436 18.97 -2.37 5.46
C GLY A 436 19.34 -0.99 5.99
N VAL A 437 20.42 -0.37 5.49
CA VAL A 437 20.84 0.99 5.84
C VAL A 437 19.77 2.01 5.43
N VAL A 438 19.25 1.91 4.21
CA VAL A 438 18.17 2.80 3.74
C VAL A 438 16.92 2.66 4.59
N PHE A 439 16.53 1.42 4.92
CA PHE A 439 15.41 1.19 5.84
C PHE A 439 15.65 1.81 7.22
N GLY A 440 16.84 1.63 7.79
CA GLY A 440 17.22 2.25 9.06
C GLY A 440 17.10 3.78 9.01
N ALA A 441 17.58 4.41 7.94
CA ALA A 441 17.45 5.85 7.74
C ALA A 441 15.99 6.31 7.65
N VAL A 442 15.16 5.63 6.85
CA VAL A 442 13.72 5.93 6.74
C VAL A 442 13.04 5.78 8.09
N TRP A 443 13.33 4.72 8.84
CA TRP A 443 12.76 4.48 10.16
C TRP A 443 13.12 5.59 11.15
N VAL A 444 14.39 6.02 11.19
CA VAL A 444 14.85 7.13 12.03
C VAL A 444 14.14 8.43 11.65
N VAL A 445 14.01 8.74 10.36
CA VAL A 445 13.33 9.96 9.88
C VAL A 445 11.85 9.94 10.23
N VAL A 446 11.14 8.83 10.00
CA VAL A 446 9.73 8.67 10.37
C VAL A 446 9.53 8.88 11.88
N ARG A 447 10.35 8.23 12.70
CA ARG A 447 10.32 8.37 14.16
C ARG A 447 10.58 9.82 14.58
N TRP A 448 11.60 10.45 14.02
CA TRP A 448 11.97 11.82 14.33
C TRP A 448 10.86 12.80 13.95
N GLN A 449 10.29 12.70 12.75
CA GLN A 449 9.17 13.54 12.30
C GLN A 449 7.93 13.32 13.15
N GLY A 450 7.58 12.07 13.42
CA GLY A 450 6.47 11.71 14.30
C GLY A 450 6.59 12.34 15.69
N MET A 451 7.76 12.26 16.32
CA MET A 451 7.99 12.83 17.65
C MET A 451 8.05 14.36 17.64
N ARG A 452 8.77 14.97 16.68
CA ARG A 452 9.01 16.42 16.66
C ARG A 452 7.85 17.24 16.12
N ILE A 453 7.18 16.76 15.08
CA ILE A 453 6.15 17.53 14.35
C ILE A 453 4.76 17.15 14.84
N TYR A 454 4.52 15.85 15.05
CA TYR A 454 3.18 15.33 15.36
C TYR A 454 3.01 14.91 16.83
N GLY A 455 4.04 15.13 17.67
CA GLY A 455 3.96 14.89 19.10
C GLY A 455 3.78 13.41 19.47
N TRP A 456 4.25 12.47 18.64
CA TRP A 456 4.24 11.05 19.01
C TRP A 456 5.07 10.86 20.29
N LYS A 457 4.44 10.34 21.34
CA LYS A 457 5.13 10.01 22.59
C LYS A 457 5.50 8.52 22.61
N ILE A 458 6.64 8.22 23.22
CA ILE A 458 7.06 6.84 23.47
C ILE A 458 6.41 6.41 24.78
N ALA A 459 5.24 5.79 24.73
CA ALA A 459 4.58 5.24 25.91
C ALA A 459 4.94 3.74 26.04
N GLY A 460 6.03 3.45 26.74
CA GLY A 460 6.61 2.10 26.85
C GLY A 460 7.39 1.68 25.59
N ASN A 461 7.74 0.38 25.46
CA ASN A 461 8.44 -0.16 24.29
C ASN A 461 7.64 -0.05 22.96
N GLN A 462 6.48 0.60 22.96
CA GLN A 462 5.65 0.87 21.80
C GLN A 462 5.52 2.39 21.60
N CYS A 463 5.81 2.87 20.40
CA CYS A 463 5.41 4.22 20.01
C CYS A 463 3.88 4.24 19.90
N ALA A 464 3.21 4.75 20.93
CA ALA A 464 1.79 5.00 20.89
C ALA A 464 1.57 6.46 20.48
N VAL A 465 0.82 6.67 19.39
CA VAL A 465 0.37 8.01 19.03
C VAL A 465 -0.56 8.49 20.14
N THR A 466 -0.09 9.41 20.97
CA THR A 466 -0.89 9.97 22.06
C THR A 466 -1.91 10.94 21.47
N THR A 467 -3.17 10.77 21.85
CA THR A 467 -4.23 11.70 21.49
C THR A 467 -3.96 13.10 22.05
N ILE A 468 -4.40 14.13 21.32
CA ILE A 468 -4.26 15.59 21.59
C ILE A 468 -4.98 16.06 22.89
N GLY A 469 -5.02 15.22 23.93
CA GLY A 469 -5.54 15.59 25.24
C GLY A 469 -4.55 16.40 26.07
N ASP A 470 -3.24 16.13 25.94
CA ASP A 470 -2.31 16.51 27.03
C ASP A 470 -1.43 17.73 26.72
N HIS A 471 -1.23 18.09 25.45
CA HIS A 471 -0.42 19.26 25.09
C HIS A 471 -1.05 19.99 23.91
N SER A 472 -2.03 20.84 24.21
CA SER A 472 -2.28 21.97 23.33
C SER A 472 -1.21 23.03 23.63
N PRO A 473 -0.30 23.38 22.70
CA PRO A 473 0.60 24.52 22.88
C PRO A 473 -0.18 25.84 23.04
N ALA A 474 -1.45 25.88 22.61
CA ALA A 474 -2.33 26.99 22.92
C ALA A 474 -2.71 27.06 24.41
N GLN A 475 -2.60 25.96 25.17
CA GLN A 475 -2.88 25.97 26.61
C GLN A 475 -1.67 26.33 27.47
N SER A 476 -0.43 26.16 26.98
CA SER A 476 0.73 26.81 27.62
C SER A 476 0.68 28.31 27.34
N ASN A 477 0.46 28.72 26.09
CA ASN A 477 0.37 30.15 25.76
C ASN A 477 -0.87 30.83 26.36
N ALA A 478 -2.00 30.14 26.57
CA ALA A 478 -3.16 30.70 27.27
C ALA A 478 -3.02 30.68 28.80
N ARG A 479 -2.22 29.75 29.37
CA ARG A 479 -1.83 29.84 30.79
C ARG A 479 -0.87 31.00 31.00
N ASP A 480 0.08 31.21 30.10
CA ASP A 480 1.04 32.30 30.20
C ASP A 480 0.38 33.65 29.88
N ALA A 481 -0.55 33.72 28.92
CA ALA A 481 -1.33 34.93 28.65
C ALA A 481 -2.38 35.22 29.75
N GLY A 482 -2.94 34.19 30.38
CA GLY A 482 -3.85 34.33 31.53
C GLY A 482 -3.12 34.72 32.82
N LEU A 483 -1.88 34.27 33.00
CA LEU A 483 -1.00 34.71 34.10
C LEU A 483 -0.55 36.16 33.90
N MET A 484 -0.20 36.57 32.67
CA MET A 484 0.13 37.97 32.36
C MET A 484 -1.07 38.91 32.58
N SER A 485 -2.29 38.49 32.20
CA SER A 485 -3.50 39.29 32.44
C SER A 485 -3.92 39.35 33.92
N ALA A 486 -3.56 38.35 34.73
CA ALA A 486 -3.81 38.36 36.17
C ALA A 486 -2.76 39.16 36.94
N GLU A 487 -1.48 39.16 36.51
CA GLU A 487 -0.45 40.05 37.04
C GLU A 487 -0.70 41.52 36.65
N GLU A 488 -1.13 41.81 35.42
CA GLU A 488 -1.55 43.17 35.02
C GLU A 488 -2.76 43.64 35.84
N ALA A 489 -3.76 42.78 36.07
CA ALA A 489 -4.91 43.13 36.91
C ALA A 489 -4.56 43.28 38.40
N MET A 490 -3.54 42.58 38.92
CA MET A 490 -3.04 42.79 40.28
C MET A 490 -2.21 44.07 40.42
N LEU A 491 -1.45 44.46 39.39
CA LEU A 491 -0.70 45.72 39.38
C LEU A 491 -1.65 46.93 39.29
N GLU A 492 -2.73 46.84 38.52
CA GLU A 492 -3.71 47.93 38.39
C GLU A 492 -4.53 48.16 39.67
N VAL A 493 -4.73 47.12 40.49
CA VAL A 493 -5.37 47.23 41.81
C VAL A 493 -4.43 47.82 42.87
N GLN A 494 -3.10 47.68 42.71
CA GLN A 494 -2.14 48.16 43.70
C GLN A 494 -1.84 49.67 43.56
N ASP A 495 -1.97 50.23 42.35
CA ASP A 495 -1.86 51.68 42.13
C ASP A 495 -3.08 52.48 42.64
N THR A 496 -4.20 51.83 42.92
CA THR A 496 -5.41 52.51 43.44
C THR A 496 -5.50 52.53 44.97
N SER A 497 -4.60 51.86 45.69
CA SER A 497 -4.58 51.84 47.15
C SER A 497 -3.67 52.87 47.81
N ASP A 498 -2.82 53.57 47.05
CA ASP A 498 -1.91 54.60 47.59
C ASP A 498 -2.48 56.04 47.52
N GLU A 499 -3.72 56.21 47.04
CA GLU A 499 -4.45 57.50 47.01
C GLU A 499 -5.62 57.59 48.02
N ALA A 500 -5.68 56.73 49.04
CA ALA A 500 -6.71 56.77 50.09
C ALA A 500 -6.18 57.16 51.47
#